data_AF-A0A7H8THG1-F1
#
_entry.id   AF-A0A7H8THG1-F1
#
_cell.length_a   1.000
_cell.length_b   1.000
_cell.length_c   1.000
_cell.angle_alpha   90.00
_cell.angle_beta   90.00
_cell.angle_gamma   90.00
#
_symmetry.space_group_name_H-M   'P 1'
#
loop_
_entity.id
_entity.type
_entity.pdbx_description
1 polymer ?
#
loop_
_entity_poly.entity_id
_entity_poly.type
_entity_poly.pdbx_seq_one_letter_code
_entity_poly.pdbx_strand_id
1 'polypeptide(L)'
;MSHPYIEFRNLHAGSLSRDLARHLYTRQLPGTVLVVSDKPVIMVSVIRKQWLKVLSAVQRELSSTLKLARIQELSLAASRVEKLRMTMRPIHEAPDNDLYIRTPDEAIVLPPRCHTVYVTCSVDEAYLNTLTEKMPSSALLVRY
;
A
#
# COMPACT_ATOMS: atom_id res chain seq x y z
N MET A 1 -10.19 -5.42 -23.95
CA MET A 1 -9.60 -4.39 -23.07
C MET A 1 -9.24 -5.08 -21.77
N SER A 2 -8.00 -4.93 -21.30
CA SER A 2 -7.55 -5.60 -20.07
C SER A 2 -7.92 -4.72 -18.88
N HIS A 3 -8.75 -5.25 -17.97
CA HIS A 3 -9.18 -4.56 -16.76
C HIS A 3 -8.18 -4.81 -15.61
N PRO A 4 -8.03 -3.86 -14.66
CA PRO A 4 -7.25 -4.12 -13.46
C PRO A 4 -7.80 -5.32 -12.70
N TYR A 5 -6.91 -6.07 -12.05
CA TYR A 5 -7.31 -7.23 -11.25
C TYR A 5 -7.92 -6.76 -9.93
N ILE A 6 -9.09 -7.30 -9.58
CA ILE A 6 -9.79 -7.00 -8.33
C ILE A 6 -9.61 -8.16 -7.35
N GLU A 7 -9.04 -7.86 -6.18
CA GLU A 7 -8.82 -8.80 -5.09
C GLU A 7 -9.74 -8.45 -3.91
N PHE A 8 -10.61 -9.38 -3.53
CA PHE A 8 -11.45 -9.24 -2.33
C PHE A 8 -10.74 -9.88 -1.14
N ARG A 9 -10.58 -9.13 -0.04
CA ARG A 9 -9.88 -9.58 1.15
C ARG A 9 -10.77 -9.52 2.39
N ASN A 10 -11.20 -10.68 2.85
CA ASN A 10 -11.89 -10.80 4.13
C ASN A 10 -10.89 -10.91 5.28
N LEU A 11 -10.99 -10.01 6.26
CA LEU A 11 -10.15 -10.02 7.45
C LEU A 11 -10.68 -11.04 8.47
N HIS A 12 -10.35 -12.32 8.29
CA HIS A 12 -10.67 -13.34 9.29
C HIS A 12 -9.77 -13.15 10.53
N ALA A 13 -10.31 -12.51 11.58
CA ALA A 13 -9.68 -12.23 12.88
C ALA A 13 -8.40 -11.35 12.86
N GLY A 14 -8.03 -10.80 11.70
CA GLY A 14 -6.84 -9.95 11.53
C GLY A 14 -7.14 -8.44 11.62
N SER A 15 -6.14 -7.65 12.02
CA SER A 15 -6.23 -6.18 11.90
C SER A 15 -5.96 -5.75 10.46
N LEU A 16 -6.86 -4.95 9.88
CA LEU A 16 -6.71 -4.31 8.57
C LEU A 16 -5.32 -3.69 8.38
N SER A 17 -4.88 -2.88 9.34
CA SER A 17 -3.58 -2.20 9.28
C SER A 17 -2.39 -3.16 9.19
N ARG A 18 -2.48 -4.32 9.86
CA ARG A 18 -1.43 -5.35 9.83
C ARG A 18 -1.44 -6.07 8.49
N ASP A 19 -2.62 -6.43 7.98
CA ASP A 19 -2.74 -7.10 6.70
C ASP A 19 -2.26 -6.20 5.56
N LEU A 20 -2.68 -4.93 5.55
CA LEU A 20 -2.26 -3.93 4.58
C LEU A 20 -0.74 -3.72 4.62
N ALA A 21 -0.14 -3.52 5.80
CA ALA A 21 1.31 -3.38 5.91
C ALA A 21 2.07 -4.62 5.40
N ARG A 22 1.55 -5.83 5.66
CA ARG A 22 2.14 -7.06 5.12
C ARG A 22 2.00 -7.13 3.60
N HIS A 23 0.83 -6.80 3.06
CA HIS A 23 0.58 -6.83 1.61
C HIS A 23 1.51 -5.84 0.88
N LEU A 24 1.63 -4.61 1.38
CA LEU A 24 2.58 -3.61 0.89
C LEU A 24 4.02 -4.15 0.85
N TYR A 25 4.46 -4.81 1.93
CA TYR A 25 5.80 -5.38 2.01
C TYR A 25 6.02 -6.51 0.99
N THR A 26 5.07 -7.44 0.89
CA THR A 26 5.19 -8.61 0.00
C THR A 26 5.15 -8.26 -1.48
N ARG A 27 4.42 -7.21 -1.86
CA ARG A 27 4.21 -6.86 -3.28
C ARG A 27 5.32 -6.01 -3.90
N GLN A 28 6.31 -5.58 -3.12
CA GLN A 28 7.47 -4.81 -3.59
C GLN A 28 7.13 -3.57 -4.46
N LEU A 29 5.94 -3.00 -4.29
CA LEU A 29 5.45 -1.73 -4.87
C LEU A 29 5.96 -1.43 -6.30
N PRO A 30 5.40 -2.05 -7.35
CA PRO A 30 5.80 -1.78 -8.74
C PRO A 30 5.49 -0.34 -9.21
N GLY A 31 4.80 0.44 -8.39
CA GLY A 31 4.49 1.84 -8.61
C GLY A 31 3.91 2.46 -7.34
N THR A 32 3.25 3.60 -7.49
CA THR A 32 2.63 4.29 -6.36
C THR A 32 1.39 3.53 -5.88
N VAL A 33 1.12 3.67 -4.59
CA VAL A 33 -0.04 3.07 -3.92
C VAL A 33 -1.00 4.16 -3.49
N LEU A 34 -2.30 3.90 -3.67
CA LEU A 34 -3.36 4.68 -3.07
C LEU A 34 -4.11 3.83 -2.04
N VAL A 35 -4.36 4.39 -0.86
CA VAL A 35 -5.23 3.81 0.15
C VAL A 35 -6.42 4.75 0.35
N VAL A 36 -7.61 4.26 0.03
CA VAL A 36 -8.89 4.95 0.21
C VAL A 36 -9.49 4.58 1.55
N SER A 37 -9.74 5.58 2.41
CA SER A 37 -10.21 5.38 3.79
C SER A 37 -11.06 6.56 4.26
N ASP A 38 -12.11 6.29 5.02
CA ASP A 38 -12.93 7.33 5.68
C ASP A 38 -12.16 8.09 6.78
N LYS A 39 -11.09 7.48 7.32
CA LYS A 39 -10.30 8.03 8.42
C LYS A 39 -8.82 8.05 8.07
N PRO A 40 -8.40 8.85 7.07
CA PRO A 40 -7.05 8.80 6.51
C PRO A 40 -5.95 9.12 7.55
N VAL A 41 -6.22 10.03 8.50
CA VAL A 41 -5.29 10.38 9.60
C VAL A 41 -5.02 9.19 10.52
N ILE A 42 -6.07 8.45 10.86
CA ILE A 42 -5.95 7.25 11.70
C ILE A 42 -5.24 6.17 10.88
N MET A 43 -5.63 6.01 9.62
CA MET A 43 -5.08 5.00 8.71
C MET A 43 -3.57 5.15 8.53
N VAL A 44 -3.06 6.35 8.26
CA VAL A 44 -1.61 6.57 8.15
C VAL A 44 -0.87 6.22 9.43
N SER A 45 -1.45 6.56 10.58
CA SER A 45 -0.84 6.30 11.88
C SER A 45 -0.75 4.80 12.17
N VAL A 46 -1.84 4.06 11.92
CA VAL A 46 -1.86 2.61 12.17
C VAL A 46 -1.00 1.85 11.16
N ILE A 47 -1.01 2.23 9.88
CA ILE A 47 -0.14 1.62 8.86
C ILE A 47 1.32 1.86 9.22
N ARG A 48 1.71 3.10 9.53
CA ARG A 48 3.08 3.44 9.93
C ARG A 48 3.54 2.62 11.13
N LYS A 49 2.68 2.45 12.14
CA LYS A 49 2.97 1.61 13.31
C LYS A 49 3.23 0.14 12.92
N GLN A 50 2.45 -0.43 12.01
CA GLN A 50 2.68 -1.80 11.55
C GLN A 50 3.90 -1.89 10.62
N TRP A 51 4.16 -0.87 9.82
CA TRP A 51 5.33 -0.79 8.94
C TRP A 51 6.65 -0.78 9.73
N LEU A 52 6.70 -0.04 10.84
CA LEU A 52 7.83 -0.10 11.77
C LEU A 52 8.05 -1.50 12.34
N LYS A 53 6.98 -2.26 12.62
CA LYS A 53 7.10 -3.65 13.06
C LYS A 53 7.64 -4.56 11.97
N VAL A 54 7.26 -4.33 10.71
CA VAL A 54 7.84 -5.03 9.55
C VAL A 54 9.33 -4.74 9.47
N LEU A 55 9.74 -3.47 9.58
CA LEU A 55 11.16 -3.09 9.60
C LEU A 55 11.93 -3.81 10.71
N SER A 56 11.43 -3.76 11.95
CA SER A 56 12.06 -4.44 13.08
C SER A 56 12.10 -5.97 12.91
N ALA A 57 11.15 -6.58 12.19
CA ALA A 57 11.21 -8.00 11.89
C ALA A 57 12.32 -8.31 10.86
N VAL A 58 12.39 -7.53 9.78
CA VAL A 58 13.43 -7.66 8.75
C VAL A 58 14.83 -7.45 9.33
N GLN A 59 15.02 -6.43 10.15
CA GLN A 59 16.31 -6.13 10.79
C GLN A 59 16.75 -7.24 11.76
N ARG A 60 15.81 -7.83 12.54
CA ARG A 60 16.11 -8.98 13.42
C ARG A 60 16.47 -10.24 12.63
N GLU A 61 15.79 -10.49 11.52
CA GLU A 61 16.13 -11.61 10.64
C GLU A 61 17.52 -11.38 10.02
N LEU A 62 17.80 -10.16 9.57
CA LEU A 62 19.09 -9.78 9.01
C LEU A 62 20.23 -10.02 10.00
N SER A 63 20.08 -9.59 11.26
CA SER A 63 21.12 -9.74 12.29
C SER A 63 21.35 -11.19 12.74
N SER A 64 20.39 -12.09 12.50
CA SER A 64 20.48 -13.52 12.86
C SER A 64 20.82 -14.42 11.67
N THR A 65 20.95 -13.87 10.47
CA THR A 65 21.23 -14.63 9.25
C THR A 65 22.73 -14.75 8.99
N LEU A 66 23.22 -15.97 8.74
CA LEU A 66 24.62 -16.24 8.35
C LEU A 66 24.81 -16.48 6.84
N LYS A 67 23.72 -16.75 6.10
CA LYS A 67 23.78 -17.01 4.66
C LYS A 67 23.89 -15.70 3.87
N LEU A 68 25.01 -15.48 3.19
CA LEU A 68 25.30 -14.24 2.47
C LEU A 68 24.21 -13.81 1.46
N ALA A 69 23.68 -14.74 0.67
CA ALA A 69 22.59 -14.44 -0.28
C ALA A 69 21.35 -13.89 0.43
N ARG A 70 20.99 -14.47 1.58
CA ARG A 70 19.84 -14.02 2.38
C ARG A 70 20.10 -12.68 3.05
N ILE A 71 21.34 -12.42 3.49
CA ILE A 71 21.76 -11.11 4.01
C ILE A 71 21.54 -10.02 2.96
N GLN A 72 21.93 -10.28 1.69
CA GLN A 72 21.74 -9.33 0.60
C GLN A 72 20.25 -9.04 0.34
N GLU A 73 19.41 -10.08 0.27
CA GLU A 73 17.96 -9.93 0.11
C GLU A 73 17.32 -9.10 1.24
N LEU A 74 17.67 -9.41 2.49
CA LEU A 74 17.15 -8.73 3.67
C LEU A 74 17.65 -7.29 3.76
N SER A 75 18.88 -7.01 3.35
CA SER A 75 19.43 -5.65 3.29
C SER A 75 18.69 -4.79 2.27
N LEU A 76 18.41 -5.33 1.09
CA LEU A 76 17.57 -4.66 0.09
C LEU A 76 16.15 -4.44 0.61
N ALA A 77 15.57 -5.44 1.27
CA ALA A 77 14.24 -5.32 1.87
C ALA A 77 14.20 -4.24 2.96
N ALA A 78 15.18 -4.19 3.85
CA ALA A 78 15.29 -3.17 4.90
C ALA A 78 15.38 -1.76 4.29
N SER A 79 16.26 -1.57 3.31
CA SER A 79 16.41 -0.27 2.64
C SER A 79 15.11 0.20 1.97
N ARG A 80 14.36 -0.71 1.34
CA ARG A 80 13.04 -0.39 0.76
C ARG A 80 12.03 0.02 1.83
N VAL A 81 11.97 -0.74 2.92
CA VAL A 81 11.04 -0.46 4.02
C VAL A 81 11.33 0.88 4.66
N GLU A 82 12.61 1.22 4.85
CA GLU A 82 13.06 2.50 5.42
C GLU A 82 12.76 3.69 4.50
N LYS A 83 12.88 3.51 3.19
CA LYS A 83 12.71 4.61 2.21
C LYS A 83 11.27 4.89 1.82
N LEU A 84 10.32 4.04 2.19
CA LEU A 84 8.92 4.19 1.80
C LEU A 84 8.32 5.47 2.41
N ARG A 85 7.85 6.38 1.54
CA ARG A 85 7.23 7.65 1.92
C ARG A 85 5.71 7.56 1.86
N MET A 86 5.08 7.72 3.02
CA MET A 86 3.63 7.78 3.17
C MET A 86 3.17 9.23 3.33
N THR A 87 2.18 9.67 2.56
CA THR A 87 1.67 11.04 2.64
C THR A 87 0.15 11.13 2.62
N MET A 88 -0.35 12.15 3.31
CA MET A 88 -1.73 12.64 3.22
C MET A 88 -1.84 13.97 2.47
N ARG A 89 -0.71 14.59 2.11
CA ARG A 89 -0.71 15.86 1.35
C ARG A 89 -1.19 15.63 -0.08
N PRO A 90 -1.95 16.55 -0.70
CA PRO A 90 -2.42 16.46 -2.07
C PRO A 90 -1.35 15.98 -3.07
N ILE A 91 -1.78 15.27 -4.12
CA ILE A 91 -0.85 14.62 -5.07
C ILE A 91 0.09 15.66 -5.71
N HIS A 92 -0.43 16.85 -6.04
CA HIS A 92 0.35 17.92 -6.66
C HIS A 92 1.42 18.53 -5.73
N GLU A 93 1.23 18.48 -4.41
CA GLU A 93 2.22 18.97 -3.45
C GLU A 93 3.34 17.95 -3.19
N ALA A 94 3.10 16.68 -3.49
CA ALA A 94 3.96 15.59 -3.08
C ALA A 94 4.01 14.47 -4.13
N PRO A 95 4.35 14.76 -5.41
CA PRO A 95 4.16 13.86 -6.55
C PRO A 95 5.02 12.60 -6.54
N ASP A 96 6.11 12.60 -5.77
CA ASP A 96 7.07 11.49 -5.71
C ASP A 96 6.83 10.54 -4.53
N ASN A 97 5.70 10.62 -3.82
CA ASN A 97 5.46 9.71 -2.68
C ASN A 97 5.13 8.30 -3.16
N ASP A 98 5.54 7.32 -2.37
CA ASP A 98 5.32 5.91 -2.68
C ASP A 98 3.89 5.48 -2.32
N LEU A 99 3.33 6.07 -1.26
CA LEU A 99 2.01 5.73 -0.74
C LEU A 99 1.20 6.97 -0.37
N TYR A 100 0.01 7.07 -0.94
CA TYR A 100 -0.97 8.12 -0.67
C TYR A 100 -2.15 7.55 0.10
N ILE A 101 -2.66 8.30 1.08
CA ILE A 101 -3.85 7.94 1.85
C ILE A 101 -4.85 9.08 1.71
N ARG A 102 -6.07 8.74 1.29
CA ARG A 102 -7.10 9.70 0.87
C ARG A 102 -8.50 9.26 1.27
N THR A 103 -9.41 10.23 1.37
CA THR A 103 -10.84 9.95 1.42
C THR A 103 -11.36 9.49 0.04
N PRO A 104 -12.56 8.89 -0.03
CA PRO A 104 -13.18 8.54 -1.31
C PRO A 104 -13.24 9.71 -2.30
N ASP A 105 -13.65 10.89 -1.84
CA ASP A 105 -13.80 12.10 -2.67
C ASP A 105 -12.46 12.57 -3.26
N GLU A 106 -11.38 12.51 -2.48
CA GLU A 106 -10.05 12.92 -2.92
C GLU A 106 -9.39 11.87 -3.84
N ALA A 107 -9.76 10.60 -3.68
CA ALA A 107 -9.19 9.48 -4.42
C ALA A 107 -9.70 9.38 -5.88
N ILE A 108 -10.61 10.26 -6.30
CA ILE A 108 -11.04 10.41 -7.70
C ILE A 108 -9.86 10.76 -8.61
N VAL A 109 -8.83 11.45 -8.07
CA VAL A 109 -7.58 11.73 -8.75
C VAL A 109 -6.55 10.70 -8.32
N LEU A 110 -6.14 9.81 -9.24
CA LEU A 110 -5.12 8.81 -8.95
C LEU A 110 -3.71 9.40 -8.94
N PRO A 111 -2.82 8.93 -8.06
CA PRO A 111 -1.40 9.24 -8.13
C PRO A 111 -0.78 8.82 -9.48
N PRO A 112 0.31 9.48 -9.93
CA PRO A 112 1.02 9.06 -11.12
C PRO A 112 1.54 7.62 -10.94
N ARG A 113 1.39 6.78 -11.96
CA ARG A 113 1.81 5.36 -11.94
C ARG A 113 1.18 4.56 -10.78
N CYS A 114 -0.08 4.85 -10.44
CA CYS A 114 -0.82 4.12 -9.42
C CYS A 114 -1.09 2.68 -9.89
N HIS A 115 -0.35 1.72 -9.34
CA HIS A 115 -0.47 0.30 -9.67
C HIS A 115 -1.25 -0.49 -8.63
N THR A 116 -1.51 0.11 -7.47
CA THR A 116 -2.30 -0.56 -6.42
C THR A 116 -3.18 0.44 -5.70
N VAL A 117 -4.48 0.11 -5.63
CA VAL A 117 -5.47 0.85 -4.86
C VAL A 117 -6.03 -0.07 -3.79
N TYR A 118 -5.98 0.35 -2.53
CA TYR A 118 -6.63 -0.32 -1.41
C TYR A 118 -7.87 0.45 -1.01
N VAL A 119 -9.04 -0.17 -1.11
CA VAL A 119 -10.30 0.38 -0.64
C VAL A 119 -10.60 -0.23 0.72
N THR A 120 -10.53 0.60 1.77
CA THR A 120 -10.63 0.18 3.18
C THR A 120 -11.92 0.63 3.86
N CYS A 121 -12.83 1.19 3.08
CA CYS A 121 -14.10 1.79 3.52
C CYS A 121 -15.22 1.32 2.60
N SER A 122 -16.46 1.55 3.02
CA SER A 122 -17.63 1.23 2.20
C SER A 122 -17.74 2.22 1.06
N VAL A 123 -17.71 1.73 -0.17
CA VAL A 123 -17.94 2.50 -1.39
C VAL A 123 -18.91 1.73 -2.27
N ASP A 124 -19.64 2.45 -3.12
CA ASP A 124 -20.55 1.83 -4.08
C ASP A 124 -19.80 1.25 -5.29
N GLU A 125 -20.52 0.49 -6.12
CA GLU A 125 -19.96 -0.12 -7.32
C GLU A 125 -19.60 0.92 -8.39
N ALA A 126 -20.37 2.00 -8.49
CA ALA A 126 -20.11 3.09 -9.42
C ALA A 126 -18.75 3.76 -9.17
N TYR A 127 -18.40 3.94 -7.89
CA TYR A 127 -17.12 4.45 -7.45
C TYR A 127 -15.96 3.50 -7.81
N LEU A 128 -16.14 2.20 -7.58
CA LEU A 128 -15.15 1.19 -7.95
C LEU A 128 -14.91 1.17 -9.47
N ASN A 129 -15.98 1.22 -10.26
CA ASN A 129 -15.88 1.30 -11.71
C ASN A 129 -15.08 2.53 -12.14
N THR A 130 -15.40 3.70 -11.58
CA THR A 130 -14.69 4.97 -11.83
C THR A 130 -13.20 4.87 -11.48
N LEU A 131 -12.83 4.21 -10.38
CA LEU A 131 -11.44 3.97 -10.03
C LEU A 131 -10.76 3.05 -11.05
N THR A 132 -11.38 1.91 -11.37
CA THR A 132 -10.78 0.91 -12.26
C THR A 132 -10.58 1.42 -13.69
N GLU A 133 -11.45 2.30 -14.19
CA GLU A 133 -11.31 2.94 -15.52
C GLU A 133 -10.06 3.83 -15.62
N LYS A 134 -9.65 4.42 -14.50
CA LYS A 134 -8.47 5.30 -14.43
C LYS A 134 -7.17 4.56 -14.16
N MET A 135 -7.27 3.29 -13.75
CA MET A 135 -6.11 2.47 -13.41
C MET A 135 -5.50 1.81 -14.65
N PRO A 136 -4.17 1.61 -14.69
CA PRO A 136 -3.53 0.79 -15.71
C PRO A 136 -4.11 -0.64 -15.72
N SER A 137 -4.13 -1.28 -16.89
CA SER A 137 -4.62 -2.67 -17.04
C SER A 137 -3.89 -3.70 -16.17
N SER A 138 -2.62 -3.45 -15.82
CA SER A 138 -1.82 -4.31 -14.95
C SER A 138 -1.96 -3.98 -13.46
N ALA A 139 -2.79 -3.01 -13.11
CA ALA A 139 -2.96 -2.56 -11.75
C ALA A 139 -3.85 -3.50 -10.92
N LEU A 140 -3.76 -3.34 -9.60
CA LEU A 140 -4.48 -4.11 -8.61
C LEU A 140 -5.42 -3.20 -7.82
N LEU A 141 -6.71 -3.56 -7.76
CA LEU A 141 -7.62 -3.02 -6.77
C LEU A 141 -7.85 -4.06 -5.67
N VAL A 142 -7.63 -3.68 -4.41
CA VAL A 142 -7.88 -4.52 -3.25
C VAL A 142 -9.06 -3.95 -2.49
N ARG A 143 -10.11 -4.74 -2.30
CA ARG A 143 -11.29 -4.37 -1.52
C ARG A 143 -11.32 -5.16 -0.22
N TYR A 144 -11.35 -4.43 0.90
CA TYR A 144 -11.56 -4.97 2.24
C TYR A 144 -13.03 -4.94 2.67
#